data_AF-A0A942SHT5-F1
#
_entry.id   AF-A0A942SHT5-F1
#
_cell.length_a   1.000
_cell.length_b   1.000
_cell.length_c   1.000
_cell.angle_alpha   90.00
_cell.angle_beta   90.00
_cell.angle_gamma   90.00
#
_symmetry.space_group_name_H-M   'P 1'
#
loop_
_entity.id
_entity.type
_entity.pdbx_description
1 polymer ?
#
loop_
_entity_poly.entity_id
_entity_poly.type
_entity_poly.pdbx_seq_one_letter_code
_entity_poly.pdbx_strand_id
1 'polypeptide(L)' 'MNAEKVSVSLPAGLLLFVEQYRAEYGSKSRSQVIGEALELLRQRELEAAYREASRERDEGFHVALADGLSDEAW' A
#
# COMPACT_ATOMS: atom_id res chain seq x y z
N MET A 1 -12.23 15.64 4.71
CA MET A 1 -12.06 14.32 5.36
C MET A 1 -12.23 14.51 6.85
N ASN A 2 -13.17 13.82 7.47
CA ASN A 2 -13.26 13.78 8.93
C ASN A 2 -12.20 12.81 9.44
N ALA A 3 -11.31 13.29 10.31
CA ALA A 3 -10.31 12.47 10.96
C ALA A 3 -10.85 12.03 12.32
N GLU A 4 -11.00 10.73 12.53
CA GLU A 4 -11.37 10.16 13.81
C GLU A 4 -10.15 10.13 14.76
N LYS A 5 -10.36 10.54 16.00
CA LYS A 5 -9.29 10.51 17.02
C LYS A 5 -9.23 9.14 17.66
N VAL A 6 -8.04 8.56 17.67
CA VAL A 6 -7.75 7.29 18.35
C VAL A 6 -6.71 7.55 19.44
N SER A 7 -6.95 7.01 20.64
CA SER A 7 -5.98 7.01 21.74
C SER A 7 -5.36 5.62 21.86
N VAL A 8 -4.03 5.53 21.80
CA VAL A 8 -3.28 4.28 21.87
C VAL A 8 -2.13 4.39 22.85
N SER A 9 -1.85 3.31 23.57
CA SER A 9 -0.64 3.19 24.39
C SER A 9 0.43 2.44 23.61
N LEU A 10 1.63 3.00 23.54
CA LEU A 10 2.77 2.40 22.84
C LEU A 10 3.94 2.18 23.80
N PRO A 11 4.70 1.08 23.66
CA PRO A 11 5.99 0.92 24.32
C PRO A 11 6.91 2.11 24.05
N ALA A 12 7.73 2.49 25.04
CA ALA A 12 8.63 3.63 24.93
C ALA A 12 9.59 3.55 23.72
N GLY A 13 10.06 2.35 23.38
CA GLY A 13 10.92 2.13 22.21
C GLY A 13 10.22 2.43 20.88
N LEU A 14 8.94 2.07 20.74
CA LEU A 14 8.17 2.39 19.53
C LEU A 14 7.87 3.88 19.43
N LEU A 15 7.59 4.53 20.57
CA LEU A 15 7.41 5.98 20.59
C LEU A 15 8.71 6.70 20.18
N LEU A 16 9.87 6.23 20.67
CA LEU A 16 11.17 6.78 20.27
C LEU A 16 11.41 6.62 18.77
N PHE A 17 11.10 5.46 18.21
CA PHE A 17 11.19 5.22 16.76
C PHE A 17 10.31 6.22 15.99
N VAL A 18 9.05 6.43 16.41
CA VAL A 18 8.15 7.39 15.77
C VAL A 18 8.73 8.81 15.80
N GLU A 19 9.34 9.22 16.92
CA GLU A 19 9.97 10.54 17.03
C GLU A 19 11.19 10.69 16.12
N GLN A 20 12.05 9.68 16.06
CA GLN A 20 13.23 9.67 15.20
C GLN A 20 12.84 9.70 13.73
N TYR A 21 11.94 8.82 13.30
CA TYR A 21 11.44 8.76 11.93
C TYR A 21 10.80 10.09 11.52
N ARG A 22 9.98 10.68 12.40
CA ARG A 22 9.38 12.00 12.16
C ARG A 22 10.47 13.07 11.90
N ALA A 23 11.53 13.09 12.70
CA ALA A 23 12.59 14.08 12.59
C ALA A 23 13.46 13.87 11.34
N GLU A 24 13.78 12.61 11.02
CA GLU A 24 14.63 12.24 9.88
C GLU A 24 13.93 12.51 8.54
N TYR A 25 12.64 12.17 8.43
CA TYR A 25 11.88 12.24 7.18
C TYR A 25 10.97 13.46 7.08
N GLY A 26 11.06 14.40 8.03
CA GLY A 26 10.33 15.67 7.98
C GLY A 26 8.81 15.55 8.12
N SER A 27 8.31 14.46 8.74
CA SER A 27 6.87 14.29 8.97
C SER A 27 6.36 15.34 9.96
N LYS A 28 5.16 15.88 9.74
CA LYS A 28 4.60 17.00 10.52
C LYS A 28 4.13 16.61 11.92
N SER A 29 3.82 15.33 12.14
CA SER A 29 3.28 14.84 13.41
C SER A 29 3.52 13.33 13.60
N ARG A 30 3.39 12.85 14.84
CA ARG A 30 3.37 11.41 15.15
C ARG A 30 2.25 10.69 14.40
N SER A 31 1.08 11.33 14.31
CA SER A 31 -0.08 10.78 13.59
C SER A 31 0.20 10.58 12.11
N GLN A 32 1.02 11.43 11.50
CA GLN A 32 1.44 11.24 10.11
C GLN A 32 2.30 9.98 9.96
N VAL A 33 3.32 9.80 10.81
CA VAL A 33 4.17 8.60 10.79
C VAL A 33 3.35 7.32 11.02
N ILE A 34 2.43 7.35 11.99
CA ILE A 34 1.53 6.22 12.27
C ILE A 34 0.61 5.96 11.07
N GLY A 35 0.07 7.00 10.44
CA GLY A 35 -0.75 6.88 9.23
C GLY A 35 0.00 6.25 8.06
N GLU A 36 1.24 6.69 7.81
CA GLU A 36 2.11 6.10 6.79
C GLU A 36 2.39 4.61 7.10
N ALA A 37 2.66 4.27 8.35
CA ALA A 37 2.84 2.87 8.77
C ALA A 37 1.59 2.01 8.54
N LEU A 38 0.39 2.55 8.77
CA LEU A 38 -0.87 1.85 8.49
C LEU A 38 -1.09 1.62 7.00
N GLU A 39 -0.76 2.59 6.14
CA GLU A 39 -0.82 2.40 4.68
C GLU A 39 0.17 1.35 4.20
N LEU A 40 1.36 1.27 4.79
CA LEU A 40 2.32 0.20 4.50
C LEU A 40 1.77 -1.19 4.87
N LEU A 41 1.07 -1.32 5.99
CA LEU A 41 0.39 -2.58 6.33
C LEU A 41 -0.68 -2.95 5.30
N ARG A 42 -1.48 -1.97 4.87
CA ARG A 42 -2.52 -2.17 3.83
C ARG A 42 -1.90 -2.60 2.49
N GLN A 43 -0.80 -1.97 2.10
CA GLN A 43 -0.08 -2.34 0.87
C GLN A 43 0.48 -3.76 0.95
N ARG A 44 1.00 -4.18 2.10
CA ARG A 44 1.49 -5.55 2.28
C ARG A 44 0.38 -6.59 2.12
N GLU A 45 -0.80 -6.32 2.68
CA GLU A 45 -1.97 -7.19 2.51
C GLU A 45 -2.42 -7.23 1.04
N LEU A 46 -2.41 -6.07 0.37
CA LEU A 46 -2.74 -5.97 -1.05
C LEU A 46 -1.76 -6.77 -1.91
N GLU A 47 -0.46 -6.68 -1.66
CA GLU A 47 0.56 -7.45 -2.36
C GLU A 47 0.33 -8.96 -2.18
N ALA A 48 0.01 -9.40 -0.97
CA ALA A 48 -0.30 -10.80 -0.69
C ALA A 48 -1.54 -11.26 -1.47
N ALA A 49 -2.60 -10.45 -1.50
CA ALA A 49 -3.82 -10.74 -2.26
C ALA A 49 -3.55 -10.84 -3.77
N TYR A 50 -2.79 -9.90 -4.35
CA TYR A 50 -2.40 -9.97 -5.75
C TYR A 50 -1.55 -11.19 -6.06
N ARG A 51 -0.61 -11.54 -5.18
CA ARG A 51 0.23 -12.73 -5.33
C ARG A 51 -0.61 -14.00 -5.37
N GLU A 52 -1.62 -14.11 -4.50
CA GLU A 52 -2.54 -15.25 -4.52
C GLU A 52 -3.39 -15.27 -5.80
N ALA A 53 -4.06 -14.16 -6.13
CA ALA A 53 -4.89 -14.04 -7.32
C ALA A 53 -4.12 -14.33 -8.61
N SER A 54 -2.82 -14.00 -8.65
CA SER A 54 -1.96 -14.28 -9.81
C SER A 54 -1.71 -15.76 -10.05
N ARG A 55 -1.90 -16.63 -9.04
CA ARG A 55 -1.75 -18.09 -9.18
C ARG A 55 -2.93 -18.72 -9.88
N GLU A 56 -4.12 -18.14 -9.77
CA GLU A 56 -5.37 -18.59 -10.40
C GLU A 56 -5.55 -17.99 -11.81
N ARG A 57 -4.46 -17.56 -12.45
CA ARG A 57 -4.53 -16.91 -13.77
C ARG A 57 -5.11 -17.88 -14.80
N ASP A 58 -6.25 -17.50 -15.39
CA ASP A 58 -6.87 -18.23 -16.49
C ASP A 58 -6.12 -17.90 -17.80
N GLU A 59 -5.45 -18.92 -18.35
CA GLU A 59 -4.71 -18.79 -19.61
C GLU A 59 -5.62 -18.53 -20.82
N GLY A 60 -6.93 -18.80 -20.71
CA GLY A 60 -7.92 -18.56 -21.76
C GLY A 60 -8.01 -17.08 -22.17
N PHE A 61 -7.67 -16.15 -21.27
CA PHE A 61 -7.63 -14.72 -21.60
C PHE A 61 -6.46 -14.33 -22.52
N HIS A 62 -5.44 -15.18 -22.71
CA HIS A 62 -4.35 -14.89 -23.64
C HIS A 62 -4.81 -14.78 -25.10
N VAL A 63 -5.92 -15.44 -25.47
CA VAL A 63 -6.43 -15.39 -26.85
C VAL A 63 -6.84 -13.97 -27.26
N ALA A 64 -7.30 -13.16 -26.31
CA ALA A 64 -7.76 -11.79 -26.53
C ALA A 64 -6.65 -10.74 -26.37
N LEU A 65 -5.40 -11.16 -26.11
CA LEU A 65 -4.29 -10.24 -25.80
C LEU A 65 -3.98 -9.26 -26.95
N ALA A 66 -4.19 -9.68 -28.20
CA ALA A 66 -3.89 -8.91 -29.39
C ALA A 66 -5.13 -8.39 -30.13
N ASP A 67 -6.32 -8.54 -29.54
CA ASP A 67 -7.57 -8.07 -30.16
C ASP A 67 -7.51 -6.54 -30.41
N GLY A 68 -7.77 -6.13 -31.64
CA GLY A 68 -7.77 -4.71 -32.05
C GLY A 68 -6.39 -4.10 -32.34
N LEU A 69 -5.29 -4.86 -32.24
CA LEU A 69 -3.94 -4.37 -32.56
C LEU A 69 -3.53 -4.60 -34.03
N SER A 70 -4.31 -5.34 -34.81
CA SER A 70 -4.02 -5.64 -36.22
C SER A 70 -4.60 -4.63 -37.22
N ASP A 71 -5.36 -3.62 -36.75
CA ASP A 71 -6.02 -2.61 -37.59
C ASP A 71 -5.16 -1.34 -37.78
N GLU A 72 -3.85 -1.50 -37.94
CA GLU A 72 -3.06 -0.45 -38.56
C GLU A 72 -3.25 -0.56 -40.08
N ALA A 73 -4.28 0.11 -40.60
CA ALA A 73 -4.39 0.42 -42.01
C ALA A 73 -3.33 1.49 -42.36
N TRP A 74 -2.16 1.02 -42.81
CA TRP A 74 -1.13 1.85 -43.44
C TRP A 74 -1.50 2.13 -44.90
#